data_AF-A0A7J8PJ46-F1
#
_entry.id   AF-A0A7J8PJ46-F1
#
_cell.length_a   1.000
_cell.length_b   1.000
_cell.length_c   1.000
_cell.angle_alpha   90.00
_cell.angle_beta   90.00
_cell.angle_gamma   90.00
#
_symmetry.space_group_name_H-M   'P 1'
#
loop_
_entity.id
_entity.type
_entity.pdbx_description
1 polymer ?
#
loop_
_entity_poly.entity_id
_entity_poly.type
_entity_poly.pdbx_seq_one_letter_code
_entity_poly.pdbx_strand_id
1 'polypeptide(L)' 'MYDKFDTTYQATIGIDFLSKTMYLEDRTVRLQLWDTAGQERFRSLIPSYIRDSSVAVIAYDVA' A
#
# COMPACT_ATOMS: atom_id res chain seq x y z
N MET A 1 -6.25 -15.38 6.27
CA MET A 1 -6.50 -14.18 5.43
C MET A 1 -5.23 -13.36 5.32
N TYR A 2 -4.48 -13.18 6.41
CA TYR A 2 -3.07 -12.77 6.36
C TYR A 2 -2.15 -13.97 6.14
N ASP A 3 -0.92 -13.71 5.66
CA ASP A 3 0.15 -14.70 5.42
C ASP A 3 -0.14 -15.72 4.30
N LYS A 4 -0.78 -15.25 3.22
CA LYS A 4 -0.97 -16.00 1.97
C LYS A 4 -0.75 -15.06 0.79
N PHE A 5 -0.11 -15.58 -0.25
CA PHE A 5 -0.06 -14.95 -1.56
C PHE A 5 -1.05 -15.67 -2.48
N ASP A 6 -1.99 -14.93 -3.08
CA ASP A 6 -2.89 -15.46 -4.09
C ASP A 6 -2.25 -15.22 -5.48
N THR A 7 -2.11 -16.29 -6.26
CA THR A 7 -1.58 -16.21 -7.62
C THR A 7 -2.57 -15.59 -8.60
N THR A 8 -3.85 -15.51 -8.22
CA THR A 8 -4.90 -14.84 -8.98
C THR A 8 -4.71 -13.33 -8.82
N TYR A 9 -3.91 -12.74 -9.70
CA TYR A 9 -3.67 -11.31 -9.66
C TYR A 9 -4.93 -10.52 -10.05
N GLN A 10 -5.41 -9.67 -9.14
CA GLN A 10 -6.34 -8.60 -9.44
C GLN A 10 -5.61 -7.27 -9.37
N ALA A 11 -5.63 -6.52 -10.46
CA ALA A 11 -5.00 -5.21 -10.49
C ALA A 11 -5.71 -4.23 -9.56
N THR A 12 -4.95 -3.53 -8.72
CA THR A 12 -5.45 -2.42 -7.90
C THR A 12 -6.12 -1.38 -8.81
N ILE A 13 -7.33 -0.94 -8.46
CA ILE A 13 -8.08 0.06 -9.23
C ILE A 13 -8.02 1.38 -8.47
N GLY A 14 -7.24 2.34 -8.98
CA GLY A 14 -7.04 3.62 -8.32
C GLY A 14 -6.12 3.49 -7.10
N ILE A 15 -6.70 3.17 -5.94
CA ILE A 15 -5.95 3.02 -4.69
C ILE A 15 -6.67 2.09 -3.73
N ASP A 16 -5.91 1.25 -3.02
CA ASP A 16 -6.38 0.42 -1.93
C ASP A 16 -5.81 0.90 -0.59
N PHE A 17 -6.63 0.78 0.46
CA PHE A 17 -6.29 1.19 1.81
C PHE A 17 -6.33 0.00 2.77
N LEU A 18 -5.26 -0.17 3.53
CA LEU A 18 -5.19 -1.13 4.64
C LEU A 18 -4.73 -0.42 5.92
N SER A 19 -5.49 -0.60 7.00
CA SER A 19 -5.08 -0.16 8.33
C SER A 19 -4.85 -1.36 9.22
N LYS A 20 -3.66 -1.43 9.83
CA LYS A 20 -3.29 -2.48 10.78
C LYS A 20 -2.72 -1.86 12.05
N THR A 21 -3.37 -2.12 13.18
CA THR A 21 -2.80 -1.79 14.49
C THR A 21 -1.76 -2.85 14.85
N MET A 22 -0.56 -2.42 15.17
CA MET A 22 0.55 -3.26 15.62
C MET A 22 0.94 -2.87 17.04
N TYR A 23 1.17 -3.88 17.86
CA TYR A 23 1.64 -3.72 19.23
C TYR A 23 3.13 -4.07 19.23
N LEU A 24 3.97 -3.07 19.39
CA LEU A 24 5.40 -3.21 19.62
C LEU A 24 5.65 -3.13 21.13
N GLU A 25 6.81 -3.61 21.58
CA GLU A 25 7.11 -3.74 23.02
C GLU A 25 6.89 -2.45 23.81
N ASP A 26 7.24 -1.30 23.24
CA ASP A 26 7.20 0.02 23.86
C ASP A 26 6.09 0.93 23.35
N ARG A 27 5.35 0.53 22.31
CA ARG A 27 4.34 1.40 21.66
C ARG A 27 3.31 0.66 20.83
N THR A 28 2.12 1.24 20.76
CA THR A 28 1.11 0.83 19.78
C THR A 28 1.19 1.74 18.56
N VAL A 29 1.30 1.14 17.37
CA VAL A 29 1.41 1.87 16.10
C VAL A 29 0.22 1.49 15.22
N ARG A 30 -0.49 2.49 14.69
CA ARG A 30 -1.48 2.26 13.63
C ARG A 30 -0.81 2.44 12.27
N LEU A 31 -0.46 1.33 11.63
CA LEU A 31 0.10 1.33 10.30
C LEU A 31 -1.01 1.56 9.27
N GLN A 32 -0.84 2.57 8.44
CA GLN A 32 -1.71 2.85 7.30
C GLN A 32 -0.92 2.60 6.02
N LEU A 33 -1.39 1.66 5.21
CA LEU A 33 -0.82 1.28 3.93
C LEU A 33 -1.75 1.78 2.83
N TRP A 34 -1.16 2.50 1.88
CA TRP A 34 -1.82 3.05 0.70
C TRP A 34 -1.20 2.36 -0.51
N ASP A 35 -1.88 1.34 -1.05
CA ASP A 35 -1.43 0.61 -2.24
C ASP A 35 -1.93 1.35 -3.50
N THR A 36 -1.00 1.84 -4.31
CA THR A 36 -1.33 2.66 -5.47
C THR A 36 -1.42 1.82 -6.73
N ALA A 37 -2.45 2.07 -7.55
CA ALA A 37 -2.55 1.46 -8.85
C ALA A 37 -1.42 1.94 -9.79
N GLY A 38 -0.73 0.99 -10.44
CA GLY A 38 0.36 1.29 -11.37
C GLY A 38 -0.08 1.78 -12.75
N GLN A 39 -1.37 1.81 -13.08
CA GLN A 39 -1.83 2.25 -14.39
C GLN A 39 -1.85 3.79 -14.49
N GLU A 40 -1.31 4.32 -15.59
CA GLU A 40 -1.13 5.76 -15.81
C GLU A 40 -2.43 6.58 -15.67
N ARG A 41 -3.58 6.01 -16.00
CA ARG A 41 -4.90 6.65 -15.84
C ARG A 41 -5.23 7.08 -14.41
N PHE A 42 -4.55 6.52 -13.40
CA PHE A 42 -4.71 6.85 -11.99
C PHE A 42 -3.59 7.73 -11.44
N ARG A 43 -2.62 8.14 -12.27
CA ARG A 43 -1.45 8.93 -11.85
C ARG A 43 -1.82 10.23 -11.11
N SER A 44 -2.94 10.86 -11.49
CA SER A 44 -3.41 12.10 -10.87
C SER A 44 -3.88 11.91 -9.41
N LEU A 45 -4.20 10.69 -8.99
CA LEU A 45 -4.63 10.38 -7.62
C LEU A 45 -3.44 10.26 -6.67
N ILE A 46 -2.31 9.73 -7.12
CA ILE A 46 -1.15 9.39 -6.28
C ILE A 46 -0.73 10.55 -5.35
N PRO A 47 -0.56 11.81 -5.81
CA PRO A 47 -0.08 12.89 -4.96
C PRO A 47 -0.97 13.23 -3.76
N SER A 48 -2.28 13.01 -3.84
CA SER A 48 -3.18 13.30 -2.72
C SER A 48 -3.12 12.22 -1.64
N TYR A 49 -2.84 10.98 -2.01
CA TYR A 49 -2.87 9.83 -1.08
C TYR A 49 -1.52 9.54 -0.43
N ILE A 50 -0.42 9.84 -1.11
CA ILE A 50 0.92 9.70 -0.48
C ILE A 50 1.30 10.94 0.34
N ARG A 51 0.46 11.98 0.35
CA ARG A 51 0.68 13.18 1.16
C ARG A 51 0.82 12.79 2.63
N ASP A 52 1.80 13.38 3.30
CA ASP A 52 2.12 13.13 4.72
C ASP A 52 2.55 11.68 5.04
N SER A 53 2.81 10.85 4.02
CA SER A 53 3.36 9.51 4.21
C SER A 53 4.76 9.58 4.79
N SER A 54 5.00 8.82 5.87
CA SER A 54 6.31 8.78 6.52
C SER A 54 7.33 7.91 5.76
N VAL A 55 6.85 6.97 4.96
CA VAL A 55 7.67 5.99 4.22
C VAL A 55 7.02 5.71 2.87
N ALA A 56 7.85 5.48 1.86
CA ALA A 56 7.43 4.97 0.55
C ALA A 56 8.10 3.63 0.28
N VAL A 57 7.35 2.67 -0.26
CA VAL A 57 7.86 1.38 -0.75
C VAL A 57 7.80 1.39 -2.27
N ILE A 58 8.94 1.17 -2.92
CA ILE A 58 9.04 1.11 -4.38
C ILE A 58 9.37 -0.33 -4.76
N ALA A 59 8.49 -0.93 -5.56
CA ALA A 59 8.67 -2.27 -6.10
C ALA A 59 8.80 -2.19 -7.63
N TYR A 60 9.66 -3.04 -8.18
CA TYR A 60 9.83 -3.23 -9.62
C TYR A 60 10.18 -4.69 -9.89
N ASP A 61 9.93 -5.15 -11.11
CA ASP A 61 10.35 -6.48 -11.55
C ASP A 61 11.80 -6.41 -12.08
N VAL A 62 12.63 -7.39 -11.71
CA VAL A 62 14.05 -7.48 -12.08
C VAL A 62 14.27 -8.19 -13.40
N ALA A 63 13.26 -8.87 -13.94
CA ALA A 63 13.34 -9.71 -15.13
C ALA A 63 13.50 -8.92 -16.44
#